data_AF-A0A6N3CQK4-F1
#
_entry.id   AF-A0A6N3CQK4-F1
#
_cell.length_a   1.000
_cell.length_b   1.000
_cell.length_c   1.000
_cell.angle_alpha   90.00
_cell.angle_beta   90.00
_cell.angle_gamma   90.00
#
_symmetry.space_group_name_H-M   'P 1'
#
loop_
_entity.id
_entity.type
_entity.pdbx_description
1 polymer ?
#
loop_
_entity_poly.entity_id
_entity_poly.type
_entity_poly.pdbx_seq_one_letter_code
_entity_poly.pdbx_strand_id
1 'polypeptide(L)'
;MDYVLKHLSNNDNEIEDVYKDGAEYIIKIRIWNGTVCYLKTIQCRSIIYNDDLVSEFGDIIFDNGSYKFMTFDDEEVILEIIADEILEVDR
;
A
#
# COMPACT_ATOMS: atom_id res chain seq x y z
N MET A 1 -4.71 11.23 9.64
CA MET A 1 -4.55 9.99 8.86
C MET A 1 -4.72 10.40 7.40
N ASP A 2 -3.65 10.84 6.73
CA ASP A 2 -3.73 11.22 5.29
C ASP A 2 -2.42 11.73 4.68
N TYR A 3 -1.44 12.19 5.49
CA TYR A 3 -0.23 12.79 4.91
C TYR A 3 0.61 11.76 4.14
N VAL A 4 0.91 10.62 4.76
CA VAL A 4 1.73 9.54 4.16
C VAL A 4 1.15 9.05 2.83
N LEU A 5 -0.13 8.69 2.81
CA LEU A 5 -0.78 8.12 1.62
C LEU A 5 -0.82 9.13 0.46
N LYS A 6 -1.05 10.42 0.75
CA LYS A 6 -1.00 11.48 -0.28
C LYS A 6 0.36 11.63 -0.97
N HIS A 7 1.47 11.27 -0.32
CA HIS A 7 2.80 11.35 -0.95
C HIS A 7 3.09 10.14 -1.84
N LEU A 8 2.34 9.05 -1.65
CA LEU A 8 2.43 7.83 -2.44
C LEU A 8 1.44 7.83 -3.61
N SER A 9 0.47 8.74 -3.62
CA SER A 9 -0.47 8.94 -4.72
C SER A 9 0.18 9.66 -5.91
N ASN A 10 -0.37 9.44 -7.11
CA ASN A 10 -0.01 10.06 -8.39
C ASN A 10 1.44 9.88 -8.83
N ASN A 11 2.07 8.76 -8.48
CA ASN A 11 3.42 8.42 -8.93
C ASN A 11 3.50 6.95 -9.33
N ASP A 12 4.45 6.61 -10.19
CA ASP A 12 4.73 5.24 -10.63
C ASP A 12 5.55 4.49 -9.56
N ASN A 13 4.84 4.05 -8.51
CA ASN A 13 5.44 3.42 -7.33
C ASN A 13 5.28 1.90 -7.40
N GLU A 14 6.22 1.16 -6.83
CA GLU A 14 6.22 -0.31 -6.88
C GLU A 14 6.03 -0.90 -5.48
N ILE A 15 5.10 -1.84 -5.34
CA ILE A 15 4.99 -2.70 -4.15
C ILE A 15 6.08 -3.77 -4.27
N GLU A 16 7.19 -3.59 -3.55
CA GLU A 16 8.32 -4.52 -3.62
C GLU A 16 8.08 -5.80 -2.81
N ASP A 17 7.39 -5.69 -1.67
CA ASP A 17 7.16 -6.82 -0.77
C ASP A 17 5.99 -6.57 0.18
N VAL A 18 5.31 -7.64 0.56
CA VAL A 18 4.23 -7.65 1.56
C VAL A 18 4.46 -8.84 2.49
N TYR A 19 4.81 -8.56 3.74
CA TYR A 19 5.13 -9.60 4.71
C TYR A 19 4.56 -9.30 6.09
N LYS A 20 4.47 -10.35 6.91
CA LYS A 20 3.95 -10.25 8.27
C LYS A 20 5.08 -10.00 9.26
N ASP A 21 4.88 -9.03 10.17
CA ASP A 21 5.75 -8.76 11.30
C ASP A 21 4.95 -8.81 12.61
N GLY A 22 5.01 -9.95 13.29
CA GLY A 22 4.22 -10.22 14.49
C GLY A 22 2.73 -10.29 14.17
N ALA A 23 1.96 -9.36 14.73
CA ALA A 23 0.51 -9.27 14.52
C ALA A 23 0.12 -8.40 13.31
N GLU A 24 1.06 -7.64 12.77
CA GLU A 24 0.80 -6.64 11.73
C GLU A 24 1.42 -7.04 10.39
N TYR A 25 1.01 -6.37 9.32
CA TYR A 25 1.61 -6.50 7.99
C TYR A 25 2.46 -5.28 7.68
N ILE A 26 3.57 -5.52 6.98
CA ILE A 26 4.47 -4.52 6.45
C ILE A 26 4.42 -4.58 4.93
N ILE A 27 4.22 -3.42 4.31
CA ILE A 27 4.24 -3.22 2.87
C ILE A 27 5.49 -2.40 2.56
N LYS A 28 6.41 -2.96 1.78
CA LYS A 28 7.60 -2.28 1.31
C LYS A 28 7.32 -1.69 -0.06
N ILE A 29 7.50 -0.39 -0.19
CA ILE A 29 7.19 0.36 -1.40
C ILE A 29 8.47 1.02 -1.90
N ARG A 30 8.81 0.83 -3.17
CA ARG A 30 9.81 1.63 -3.87
C ARG A 30 9.10 2.80 -4.53
N ILE A 31 9.43 3.99 -4.08
CA ILE A 31 8.98 5.24 -4.68
C ILE A 31 9.78 5.48 -5.96
N TRP A 32 9.16 6.07 -6.99
CA TRP A 32 9.78 6.37 -8.28
C TRP A 32 11.15 7.07 -8.19
N ASN A 33 11.36 7.88 -7.15
CA ASN A 33 12.61 8.61 -6.91
C ASN A 33 13.74 7.73 -6.31
N GLY A 34 13.50 6.43 -6.16
CA GLY A 34 14.41 5.44 -5.59
C GLY A 34 14.35 5.30 -4.07
N THR A 35 13.55 6.11 -3.38
CA THR A 35 13.34 6.00 -1.92
C THR A 35 12.51 4.77 -1.60
N VAL A 36 12.84 4.07 -0.52
CA VAL A 36 12.03 2.96 -0.01
C VAL A 36 11.20 3.46 1.18
N CYS A 37 9.90 3.24 1.11
CA CYS A 37 8.95 3.53 2.18
C CYS A 37 8.41 2.21 2.74
N TYR A 38 8.20 2.16 4.06
CA TYR A 38 7.57 1.01 4.71
C TYR A 38 6.27 1.44 5.35
N LEU A 39 5.18 0.81 4.94
CA LEU A 39 3.88 0.98 5.56
C LEU A 39 3.61 -0.19 6.49
N LYS A 40 3.14 0.11 7.70
CA LYS A 40 2.73 -0.86 8.70
C LYS A 40 1.24 -0.75 8.94
N THR A 41 0.54 -1.88 8.90
CA THR A 41 -0.87 -1.95 9.27
C THR A 41 -1.03 -1.98 10.79
N ILE A 42 -2.19 -1.52 11.26
CA ILE A 42 -2.60 -1.57 12.67
C ILE A 42 -3.95 -2.28 12.73
N GLN A 43 -4.02 -3.35 13.54
CA GLN A 43 -5.20 -4.21 13.65
C GLN A 43 -5.72 -4.68 12.27
N CYS A 44 -4.80 -5.22 11.46
CA CYS A 44 -5.13 -5.73 10.13
C CYS A 44 -6.13 -6.90 10.18
N ARG A 45 -7.23 -6.76 9.45
CA ARG A 45 -8.32 -7.75 9.37
C ARG A 45 -8.24 -8.58 8.08
N SER A 46 -7.85 -7.97 6.96
CA SER A 46 -7.74 -8.65 5.66
C SER A 46 -6.66 -7.99 4.81
N ILE A 47 -5.96 -8.81 4.02
CA ILE A 47 -5.06 -8.36 2.96
C ILE A 47 -5.26 -9.26 1.74
N ILE A 48 -5.45 -8.65 0.58
CA ILE A 48 -5.64 -9.34 -0.69
C ILE A 48 -4.67 -8.72 -1.68
N TYR A 49 -3.78 -9.54 -2.22
CA TYR A 49 -2.80 -9.15 -3.22
C TYR A 49 -3.14 -9.84 -4.54
N ASN A 50 -3.23 -9.08 -5.62
CA ASN A 50 -3.53 -9.61 -6.95
C ASN A 50 -2.21 -9.89 -7.70
N ASP A 51 -1.73 -11.13 -7.58
CA ASP A 51 -0.46 -11.59 -8.19
C ASP A 51 -0.50 -11.61 -9.73
N ASP A 52 -1.67 -11.47 -10.36
CA ASP A 52 -1.81 -11.43 -11.83
C ASP A 52 -1.49 -10.05 -12.41
N LEU A 53 -1.40 -9.01 -11.57
CA LEU A 53 -1.11 -7.63 -11.98
C LEU A 53 0.36 -7.27 -11.75
N VAL A 54 0.85 -6.30 -12.53
CA VAL A 54 2.13 -5.67 -12.25
C VAL A 54 2.02 -4.93 -10.92
N SER A 55 3.06 -5.01 -10.09
CA SER A 55 3.08 -4.44 -8.74
C SER A 55 3.29 -2.91 -8.72
N GLU A 56 3.10 -2.25 -9.87
CA GLU A 56 3.20 -0.82 -10.09
C GLU A 56 1.82 -0.15 -9.88
N PHE A 57 1.74 0.79 -8.94
CA PHE A 57 0.51 1.46 -8.55
C PHE A 57 0.62 2.98 -8.71
N GLY A 58 -0.50 3.62 -9.01
CA GLY A 58 -0.59 5.08 -9.17
C GLY A 58 -1.15 5.77 -7.93
N ASP A 59 -2.38 5.43 -7.58
CA ASP A 59 -3.08 6.00 -6.43
C ASP A 59 -3.37 4.97 -5.33
N ILE A 60 -3.59 5.51 -4.13
CA ILE A 60 -4.10 4.74 -2.98
C ILE A 60 -5.41 5.37 -2.56
N ILE A 61 -6.50 4.62 -2.73
CA ILE A 61 -7.85 5.06 -2.39
C ILE A 61 -8.24 4.47 -1.04
N PHE A 62 -8.71 5.32 -0.13
CA PHE A 62 -9.37 4.86 1.09
C PHE A 62 -10.89 4.95 0.93
N ASP A 63 -11.55 3.80 0.85
CA ASP A 63 -13.00 3.69 0.70
C ASP A 63 -13.57 2.60 1.61
N ASN A 64 -14.66 2.92 2.31
CA ASN A 64 -15.38 2.00 3.19
C ASN A 64 -14.50 1.22 4.20
N GLY A 65 -13.44 1.84 4.72
CA GLY A 65 -12.53 1.20 5.68
C GLY A 65 -11.49 0.27 5.06
N SER A 66 -11.29 0.37 3.74
CA SER A 66 -10.33 -0.40 2.96
C SER A 66 -9.35 0.54 2.24
N TYR A 67 -8.06 0.23 2.31
CA TYR A 67 -7.00 0.88 1.55
C TYR A 67 -6.76 0.09 0.28
N LYS A 68 -6.92 0.73 -0.87
CA LYS A 68 -6.81 0.11 -2.19
C LYS A 68 -5.68 0.76 -2.98
N PHE A 69 -4.66 -0.01 -3.28
CA PHE A 69 -3.57 0.38 -4.16
C PHE A 69 -4.01 0.08 -5.60
N MET A 70 -4.21 1.14 -6.36
CA MET A 70 -4.78 1.07 -7.71
C MET A 70 -3.66 0.99 -8.75
N THR A 71 -3.90 0.31 -9.87
CA THR A 71 -3.02 0.40 -11.05
C THR A 71 -2.79 1.87 -11.45
N PHE A 72 -1.72 2.14 -12.19
CA PHE A 72 -1.37 3.52 -12.59
C PHE A 72 -2.49 4.26 -13.34
N ASP A 73 -3.35 3.54 -14.05
CA ASP A 73 -4.53 4.04 -14.77
C ASP A 73 -5.83 4.02 -13.95
N ASP A 74 -5.76 3.64 -12.68
CA ASP A 74 -6.86 3.53 -11.72
C ASP A 74 -7.98 2.53 -12.10
N GLU A 75 -7.69 1.56 -12.99
CA GLU A 75 -8.70 0.59 -13.45
C GLU A 75 -8.85 -0.62 -12.51
N GLU A 76 -7.77 -1.11 -11.92
CA GLU A 76 -7.76 -2.35 -11.12
C GLU A 76 -7.11 -2.17 -9.74
N VAL A 77 -7.47 -3.02 -8.78
CA VAL A 77 -6.89 -3.05 -7.43
C VAL A 77 -5.78 -4.10 -7.38
N ILE A 78 -4.56 -3.66 -7.09
CA ILE A 78 -3.38 -4.53 -6.93
C ILE A 78 -3.33 -5.09 -5.51
N LEU A 79 -3.49 -4.21 -4.52
CA LEU A 79 -3.47 -4.57 -3.11
C LEU A 79 -4.62 -3.92 -2.37
N GLU A 80 -5.44 -4.74 -1.72
CA GLU A 80 -6.52 -4.29 -0.83
C GLU A 80 -6.22 -4.67 0.61
N ILE A 81 -6.28 -3.69 1.51
CA ILE A 81 -6.02 -3.86 2.95
C ILE A 81 -7.20 -3.34 3.76
N ILE A 82 -7.76 -4.20 4.60
CA ILE A 82 -8.74 -3.81 5.62
C ILE A 82 -8.01 -3.78 6.96
N ALA A 83 -7.77 -2.58 7.49
CA ALA A 83 -7.09 -2.35 8.76
C ALA A 83 -7.68 -1.13 9.45
N ASP A 84 -7.44 -0.99 10.74
CA ASP A 84 -7.86 0.21 11.47
C ASP A 84 -7.01 1.41 11.05
N GLU A 85 -5.72 1.22 10.82
CA GLU A 85 -4.81 2.25 10.35
C GLU A 85 -3.64 1.68 9.52
N ILE A 86 -3.07 2.53 8.67
CA ILE A 86 -1.77 2.32 8.01
C ILE A 86 -0.85 3.50 8.35
N LEU A 87 0.35 3.19 8.83
CA LEU A 87 1.36 4.17 9.24
C LEU A 87 2.65 3.96 8.45
N GLU A 88 3.31 5.04 8.06
CA GLU A 88 4.72 4.97 7.64
C GLU A 88 5.60 4.70 8.85
N VAL A 89 6.60 3.84 8.68
CA VAL A 89 7.58 3.51 9.71
C VAL A 89 8.98 3.55 9.13
N ASP A 90 9.94 4.06 9.92
CA ASP A 90 11.36 3.98 9.58
C ASP A 90 11.86 2.54 9.81
N ARG A 91 12.56 1.97 8.83
CA ARG A 91 13.21 0.65 8.91
C ARG A 91 14.65 0.71 8.39
#